data_AF-A0A7G1IL15-F1
#
_entry.id   AF-A0A7G1IL15-F1
#
_cell.length_a   1.000
_cell.length_b   1.000
_cell.length_c   1.000
_cell.angle_alpha   90.00
_cell.angle_beta   90.00
_cell.angle_gamma   90.00
#
_symmetry.space_group_name_H-M   'P 1'
#
loop_
_entity.id
_entity.type
_entity.pdbx_description
1 polymer ?
#
loop_
_entity_poly.entity_id
_entity_poly.type
_entity_poly.pdbx_seq_one_letter_code
_entity_poly.pdbx_strand_id
1 'polypeptide(L)'
;MRELIAAVAEEGLRQFDAALAVAPTTDPVADLLVVGAAYRRYAIERPHMYRLMFGSTSAHGIKAPALDVLTLTVVEIEQHHPSFAHVVRAVHRSMLAGRITVGSTGDGDAPDQVVISVAAQFWALIHGFVMLELAGFFGGESATVPPVLAAMTTNLLVALGDSPERVRQSQRSAFG
;
A
#
# COMPACT_ATOMS: atom_id res chain seq x y z
N MET A 1 13.43 -8.19 -26.70
CA MET A 1 13.81 -8.26 -25.26
C MET A 1 13.20 -7.10 -24.45
N ARG A 2 13.25 -5.85 -24.92
CA ARG A 2 12.65 -4.70 -24.21
C ARG A 2 11.14 -4.80 -24.04
N GLU A 3 10.43 -5.10 -25.13
CA GLU A 3 8.98 -5.29 -25.12
C GLU A 3 8.56 -6.45 -24.22
N LEU A 4 9.34 -7.54 -24.18
CA LEU A 4 9.09 -8.66 -23.27
C LEU A 4 9.24 -8.25 -21.80
N ILE A 5 10.28 -7.49 -21.46
CA ILE A 5 10.49 -7.01 -20.09
C ILE A 5 9.34 -6.08 -19.66
N ALA A 6 8.88 -5.20 -20.56
CA ALA A 6 7.73 -4.34 -20.32
C ALA A 6 6.44 -5.16 -20.11
N ALA A 7 6.18 -6.15 -20.97
CA ALA A 7 5.01 -7.02 -20.85
C ALA A 7 5.03 -7.85 -19.55
N VAL A 8 6.20 -8.31 -19.10
CA VAL A 8 6.32 -9.03 -17.82
C VAL A 8 6.09 -8.08 -16.64
N ALA A 9 6.58 -6.83 -16.70
CA ALA A 9 6.30 -5.83 -15.67
C ALA A 9 4.79 -5.49 -15.60
N GLU A 10 4.13 -5.35 -16.75
CA GLU A 10 2.68 -5.12 -16.84
C GLU A 10 1.88 -6.30 -16.28
N GLU A 11 2.27 -7.53 -16.63
CA GLU A 11 1.67 -8.75 -16.06
C GLU A 11 1.89 -8.82 -14.53
N GLY A 12 3.05 -8.37 -14.06
CA GLY A 12 3.32 -8.22 -12.63
C GLY A 12 2.35 -7.24 -11.96
N LEU A 13 2.12 -6.07 -12.56
CA LEU A 13 1.15 -5.08 -12.06
C LEU A 13 -0.28 -5.62 -12.05
N ARG A 14 -0.68 -6.38 -13.09
CA ARG A 14 -1.99 -7.03 -13.16
C ARG A 14 -2.18 -8.09 -12.07
N GLN A 15 -1.19 -8.94 -11.85
CA GLN A 15 -1.24 -9.95 -10.77
C GLN A 15 -1.25 -9.28 -9.39
N PHE A 16 -0.53 -8.18 -9.25
CA PHE A 16 -0.46 -7.44 -8.00
C PHE A 16 -1.78 -6.74 -7.68
N ASP A 17 -2.39 -6.08 -8.66
CA ASP A 17 -3.74 -5.55 -8.54
C ASP A 17 -4.74 -6.61 -8.06
N ALA A 18 -4.74 -7.78 -8.72
CA ALA A 18 -5.60 -8.90 -8.32
C ALA A 18 -5.31 -9.40 -6.89
N ALA A 19 -4.04 -9.39 -6.46
CA ALA A 19 -3.65 -9.79 -5.11
C ALA A 19 -4.12 -8.78 -4.03
N LEU A 20 -4.23 -7.50 -4.38
CA LEU A 20 -4.66 -6.41 -3.49
C LEU A 20 -6.18 -6.21 -3.46
N ALA A 21 -6.94 -6.89 -4.32
CA ALA A 21 -8.38 -6.83 -4.39
C ALA A 21 -9.06 -7.49 -3.17
N VAL A 22 -9.07 -6.77 -2.05
CA VAL A 22 -9.67 -7.19 -0.78
C VAL A 22 -11.13 -6.71 -0.72
N ALA A 23 -12.03 -7.57 -0.25
CA ALA A 23 -13.43 -7.21 -0.06
C ALA A 23 -13.57 -6.14 1.06
N PRO A 24 -14.25 -5.01 0.81
CA PRO A 24 -14.40 -3.98 1.82
C PRO A 24 -15.28 -4.44 2.98
N THR A 25 -14.89 -4.12 4.20
CA THR A 25 -15.67 -4.35 5.42
C THR A 25 -16.21 -3.03 5.97
N THR A 26 -16.90 -3.05 7.12
CA THR A 26 -17.31 -1.81 7.80
C THR A 26 -16.16 -1.10 8.51
N ASP A 27 -14.98 -1.73 8.64
CA ASP A 27 -13.79 -1.14 9.26
C ASP A 27 -12.73 -0.84 8.19
N PRO A 28 -12.67 0.39 7.65
CA PRO A 28 -11.74 0.72 6.55
C PRO A 28 -10.27 0.67 6.97
N VAL A 29 -9.97 0.80 8.27
CA VAL A 29 -8.61 0.63 8.77
C VAL A 29 -8.23 -0.85 8.78
N ALA A 30 -9.16 -1.76 9.12
CA ALA A 30 -8.92 -3.19 8.99
C ALA A 30 -8.67 -3.57 7.53
N ASP A 31 -9.46 -3.02 6.60
CA ASP A 31 -9.27 -3.24 5.16
C ASP A 31 -7.88 -2.77 4.68
N LEU A 32 -7.43 -1.58 5.13
CA LEU A 32 -6.10 -1.06 4.83
C LEU A 32 -4.99 -2.00 5.32
N LEU A 33 -5.14 -2.58 6.52
CA LEU A 33 -4.20 -3.54 7.08
C LEU A 33 -4.16 -4.85 6.26
N VAL A 34 -5.32 -5.35 5.84
CA VAL A 34 -5.41 -6.56 5.00
C VAL A 34 -4.81 -6.31 3.61
N VAL A 35 -5.04 -5.15 3.01
CA VAL A 35 -4.38 -4.73 1.76
C VAL A 35 -2.86 -4.69 1.94
N GLY A 36 -2.36 -4.11 3.03
CA GLY A 36 -0.92 -4.10 3.35
C GLY A 36 -0.32 -5.50 3.55
N ALA A 37 -1.07 -6.42 4.18
CA ALA A 37 -0.64 -7.81 4.34
C ALA A 37 -0.60 -8.55 3.00
N ALA A 38 -1.61 -8.35 2.14
CA ALA A 38 -1.65 -8.91 0.79
C ALA A 38 -0.52 -8.36 -0.10
N TYR A 39 -0.21 -7.07 0.02
CA TYR A 39 0.92 -6.42 -0.62
C TYR A 39 2.23 -7.13 -0.28
N ARG A 40 2.51 -7.29 1.02
CA ARG A 40 3.71 -7.98 1.49
C ARG A 40 3.76 -9.43 1.01
N ARG A 41 2.65 -10.17 1.13
CA ARG A 41 2.57 -11.57 0.71
C ARG A 41 2.93 -11.73 -0.77
N TYR A 42 2.34 -10.92 -1.65
CA TYR A 42 2.65 -10.94 -3.08
C TYR A 42 4.14 -10.73 -3.34
N ALA A 43 4.75 -9.75 -2.67
CA ALA A 43 6.16 -9.43 -2.87
C ALA A 43 7.09 -10.56 -2.43
N ILE A 44 6.80 -11.21 -1.30
CA ILE A 44 7.59 -12.35 -0.78
C ILE A 44 7.45 -13.59 -1.65
N GLU A 45 6.23 -13.88 -2.12
CA GLU A 45 5.97 -15.04 -2.99
C GLU A 45 6.56 -14.85 -4.40
N ARG A 46 6.73 -13.60 -4.85
CA ARG A 46 7.16 -13.25 -6.22
C ARG A 46 8.25 -12.17 -6.24
N PRO A 47 9.41 -12.39 -5.59
CA PRO A 47 10.39 -11.33 -5.33
C PRO A 47 11.03 -10.76 -6.60
N HIS A 48 11.27 -11.60 -7.62
CA HIS A 48 11.83 -11.15 -8.89
C HIS A 48 10.83 -10.32 -9.70
N MET A 49 9.56 -10.74 -9.73
CA MET A 49 8.49 -10.01 -10.41
C MET A 49 8.27 -8.66 -9.74
N TYR A 50 8.18 -8.65 -8.41
CA TYR A 50 7.98 -7.44 -7.62
C TYR A 50 9.11 -6.41 -7.87
N ARG A 51 10.38 -6.82 -7.83
CA ARG A 51 11.52 -5.91 -8.15
C ARG A 51 11.50 -5.38 -9.57
N LEU A 52 10.99 -6.17 -10.53
CA LEU A 52 10.87 -5.75 -11.91
C LEU A 52 9.79 -4.68 -12.09
N MET A 53 8.61 -4.88 -11.51
CA MET A 53 7.47 -3.94 -11.61
C MET A 53 7.81 -2.53 -11.13
N PHE A 54 8.61 -2.43 -10.06
CA PHE A 54 9.03 -1.15 -9.49
C PHE A 54 10.33 -0.60 -10.10
N GLY A 55 10.88 -1.26 -11.13
CA GLY A 55 12.12 -0.84 -11.79
C GLY A 55 13.36 -0.89 -10.89
N SER A 56 13.28 -1.52 -9.71
CA SER A 56 14.39 -1.65 -8.75
C SER A 56 15.53 -2.51 -9.29
N THR A 57 15.24 -3.34 -10.30
CA THR A 57 16.25 -4.00 -11.13
C THR A 57 16.20 -3.41 -12.53
N SER A 58 17.29 -2.75 -12.94
CA SER A 58 17.43 -2.34 -14.34
C SER A 58 17.74 -3.58 -15.18
N ALA A 59 16.72 -4.24 -15.72
CA ALA A 59 16.94 -5.28 -16.71
C ALA A 59 17.37 -4.59 -18.03
N HIS A 60 18.67 -4.65 -18.35
CA HIS A 60 19.23 -4.07 -19.57
C HIS A 60 18.93 -2.57 -19.77
N GLY A 61 18.93 -1.78 -18.69
CA GLY A 61 18.65 -0.34 -18.73
C GLY A 61 17.19 0.04 -19.04
N ILE A 62 16.27 -0.92 -18.94
CA ILE A 62 14.83 -0.68 -19.10
C ILE A 62 14.27 -0.37 -17.72
N LYS A 63 13.74 0.84 -17.56
CA LYS A 63 12.94 1.23 -16.40
C LYS A 63 11.47 1.14 -16.79
N ALA A 64 10.64 0.56 -15.93
CA ALA A 64 9.20 0.80 -16.02
C ALA A 64 8.97 2.32 -15.96
N PRO A 65 8.10 2.90 -16.79
CA PRO A 65 7.80 4.32 -16.71
C PRO A 65 7.30 4.65 -15.30
N ALA A 66 7.99 5.56 -14.63
CA ALA A 66 7.58 6.07 -13.33
C ALA A 66 6.65 7.26 -13.56
N LEU A 67 5.43 7.17 -13.05
CA LEU A 67 4.47 8.26 -13.07
C LEU A 67 4.48 8.99 -11.73
N ASP A 68 4.32 10.31 -11.76
CA ASP A 68 4.09 11.10 -10.56
C ASP A 68 2.61 11.01 -10.12
N VAL A 69 2.32 9.99 -9.32
CA VAL A 69 0.97 9.73 -8.80
C VAL A 69 0.42 10.86 -7.93
N LEU A 70 1.27 11.76 -7.41
CA LEU A 70 0.84 12.88 -6.56
C LEU A 70 0.11 13.95 -7.35
N THR A 71 0.33 14.01 -8.67
CA THR A 71 -0.33 15.01 -9.54
C THR A 71 -1.72 14.59 -10.01
N LEU A 72 -2.14 13.36 -9.71
CA LEU A 72 -3.40 12.78 -10.17
C LEU A 72 -4.57 13.11 -9.23
N THR A 73 -5.77 12.82 -9.73
CA THR A 73 -7.02 12.74 -8.96
C THR A 73 -7.28 11.31 -8.48
N VAL A 74 -8.17 11.15 -7.50
CA VAL A 74 -8.59 9.82 -7.03
C VAL A 74 -9.22 9.03 -8.18
N VAL A 75 -10.02 9.69 -9.03
CA VAL A 75 -10.67 9.08 -10.19
C VAL A 75 -9.66 8.57 -11.22
N GLU A 76 -8.65 9.37 -11.56
CA GLU A 76 -7.58 8.95 -12.49
C GLU A 76 -6.80 7.75 -11.94
N ILE A 77 -6.54 7.72 -10.63
CA ILE A 77 -5.89 6.58 -9.98
C ILE A 77 -6.76 5.32 -10.07
N GLU A 78 -8.07 5.42 -9.82
CA GLU A 78 -8.97 4.26 -9.95
C GLU A 78 -9.04 3.71 -11.38
N GLN A 79 -8.94 4.58 -12.39
CA GLN A 79 -9.05 4.20 -13.80
C GLN A 79 -7.75 3.65 -14.38
N HIS A 80 -6.60 4.19 -13.97
CA HIS A 80 -5.33 3.95 -14.66
C HIS A 80 -4.25 3.29 -13.78
N HIS A 81 -4.45 3.26 -12.46
CA HIS A 81 -3.46 2.75 -11.50
C HIS A 81 -4.11 1.80 -10.47
N PRO A 82 -4.73 0.70 -10.92
CA PRO A 82 -5.62 -0.11 -10.08
C PRO A 82 -4.90 -0.72 -8.86
N SER A 83 -3.61 -1.07 -9.00
CA SER A 83 -2.82 -1.56 -7.85
C SER A 83 -2.61 -0.49 -6.76
N PHE A 84 -2.47 0.79 -7.12
CA PHE A 84 -2.36 1.88 -6.13
C PHE A 84 -3.74 2.30 -5.60
N ALA A 85 -4.78 2.18 -6.43
CA ALA A 85 -6.16 2.51 -6.08
C ALA A 85 -6.67 1.79 -4.83
N HIS A 86 -6.22 0.55 -4.55
CA HIS A 86 -6.61 -0.16 -3.33
C HIS A 86 -6.18 0.56 -2.06
N VAL A 87 -4.96 1.11 -2.02
CA VAL A 87 -4.45 1.88 -0.88
C VAL A 87 -5.18 3.22 -0.77
N VAL A 88 -5.35 3.92 -1.91
CA VAL A 88 -6.08 5.20 -1.98
C VAL A 88 -7.51 5.04 -1.47
N ARG A 89 -8.24 4.02 -1.93
CA ARG A 89 -9.62 3.74 -1.52
C ARG A 89 -9.72 3.46 -0.03
N ALA A 90 -8.83 2.65 0.54
CA ALA A 90 -8.84 2.34 1.95
C ALA A 90 -8.53 3.57 2.82
N VAL A 91 -7.62 4.43 2.37
CA VAL A 91 -7.32 5.72 3.02
C VAL A 91 -8.50 6.68 2.94
N HIS A 92 -9.10 6.86 1.76
CA HIS A 92 -10.25 7.75 1.59
C HIS A 92 -11.42 7.32 2.48
N ARG A 93 -11.73 6.01 2.50
CA ARG A 93 -12.77 5.46 3.40
C ARG A 93 -12.42 5.64 4.88
N SER A 94 -11.14 5.59 5.24
CA SER A 94 -10.70 5.86 6.61
C SER A 94 -10.86 7.34 6.97
N MET A 95 -10.68 8.26 6.03
CA MET A 95 -10.97 9.69 6.21
C MET A 95 -12.47 9.94 6.39
N LEU A 96 -13.30 9.38 5.50
CA LEU A 96 -14.76 9.48 5.58
C LEU A 96 -15.33 8.90 6.89
N ALA A 97 -14.69 7.87 7.44
CA ALA A 97 -15.05 7.27 8.72
C ALA A 97 -14.50 8.04 9.95
N GLY A 98 -13.82 9.17 9.74
CA GLY A 98 -13.19 9.97 10.79
C GLY A 98 -12.04 9.25 11.52
N ARG A 99 -11.43 8.25 10.88
CA ARG A 99 -10.27 7.51 11.41
C ARG A 99 -8.96 8.21 11.09
N ILE A 100 -8.88 8.84 9.93
CA ILE A 100 -7.79 9.72 9.52
C ILE A 100 -8.38 11.12 9.45
N THR A 101 -7.90 12.04 10.30
CA THR A 101 -8.48 13.38 10.46
C THR A 101 -7.54 14.49 10.01
N VAL A 102 -6.25 14.20 9.87
CA VAL A 102 -5.26 15.16 9.36
C VAL A 102 -5.58 15.50 7.90
N GLY A 103 -5.86 16.78 7.64
CA GLY A 103 -6.14 17.31 6.31
C GLY A 103 -7.59 17.10 5.84
N SER A 104 -8.46 16.48 6.66
CA SER A 104 -9.89 16.38 6.37
C SER A 104 -10.60 17.71 6.58
N THR A 105 -11.62 17.98 5.77
CA THR A 105 -12.53 19.12 5.93
C THR A 105 -13.61 18.80 6.96
N GLY A 106 -14.31 19.82 7.45
CA GLY A 106 -15.29 19.69 8.55
C GLY A 106 -16.51 18.81 8.24
N ASP A 107 -16.70 18.41 6.98
CA ASP A 107 -17.73 17.49 6.49
C ASP A 107 -17.27 16.03 6.41
N GLY A 108 -16.01 15.74 6.77
CA GLY A 108 -15.44 14.39 6.78
C GLY A 108 -14.86 13.93 5.45
N ASP A 109 -14.91 14.75 4.39
CA ASP A 109 -14.21 14.48 3.14
C ASP A 109 -12.81 15.11 3.15
N ALA A 110 -11.98 14.79 2.16
CA ALA A 110 -10.67 15.40 1.99
C ALA A 110 -10.39 15.64 0.50
N PRO A 111 -9.72 16.75 0.14
CA PRO A 111 -9.30 16.95 -1.25
C PRO A 111 -8.45 15.79 -1.75
N ASP A 112 -8.58 15.41 -3.03
CA ASP A 112 -7.84 14.31 -3.66
C ASP A 112 -6.35 14.32 -3.32
N GLN A 113 -5.73 15.49 -3.38
CA GLN A 113 -4.30 15.68 -3.08
C GLN A 113 -3.92 15.27 -1.65
N VAL A 114 -4.81 15.50 -0.68
CA VAL A 114 -4.63 15.06 0.71
C VAL A 114 -4.77 13.54 0.80
N VAL A 115 -5.83 12.98 0.22
CA VAL A 115 -6.07 11.52 0.18
C VAL A 115 -4.87 10.79 -0.41
N ILE A 116 -4.39 11.26 -1.56
CA ILE A 116 -3.28 10.67 -2.32
C ILE A 116 -1.97 10.83 -1.56
N SER A 117 -1.70 11.98 -0.95
CA SER A 117 -0.50 12.18 -0.13
C SER A 117 -0.46 11.25 1.08
N VAL A 118 -1.60 10.99 1.73
CA VAL A 118 -1.69 10.03 2.83
C VAL A 118 -1.54 8.59 2.32
N ALA A 119 -2.17 8.23 1.20
CA ALA A 119 -1.99 6.93 0.57
C ALA A 119 -0.53 6.67 0.16
N ALA A 120 0.17 7.69 -0.34
CA ALA A 120 1.58 7.62 -0.68
C ALA A 120 2.46 7.36 0.57
N GLN A 121 2.10 7.88 1.75
CA GLN A 121 2.80 7.56 3.00
C GLN A 121 2.69 6.07 3.35
N PHE A 122 1.48 5.49 3.29
CA PHE A 122 1.29 4.05 3.51
C PHE A 122 2.00 3.20 2.46
N TRP A 123 1.95 3.61 1.19
CA TRP A 123 2.64 2.93 0.11
C TRP A 123 4.16 2.96 0.27
N ALA A 124 4.74 4.12 0.60
CA ALA A 124 6.17 4.25 0.88
C ALA A 124 6.59 3.39 2.09
N LEU A 125 5.78 3.38 3.14
CA LEU A 125 6.01 2.57 4.34
C LEU A 125 6.08 1.08 4.00
N ILE A 126 5.05 0.53 3.35
CA ILE A 126 5.02 -0.90 3.02
C ILE A 126 6.07 -1.26 1.98
N HIS A 127 6.28 -0.41 0.97
CA HIS A 127 7.27 -0.63 -0.08
C HIS A 127 8.69 -0.68 0.50
N GLY A 128 9.05 0.30 1.33
CA GLY A 128 10.36 0.35 1.99
C GLY A 128 10.59 -0.84 2.91
N PHE A 129 9.58 -1.21 3.70
CA PHE A 129 9.63 -2.40 4.56
C PHE A 129 9.88 -3.68 3.74
N VAL A 130 9.08 -3.91 2.70
CA VAL A 130 9.19 -5.10 1.84
C VAL A 130 10.54 -5.13 1.13
N MET A 131 11.05 -4.00 0.64
CA MET A 131 12.36 -3.97 -0.03
C MET A 131 13.51 -4.35 0.91
N LEU A 132 13.47 -3.91 2.18
CA LEU A 132 14.44 -4.31 3.20
C LEU A 132 14.31 -5.80 3.55
N GLU A 133 13.08 -6.29 3.66
CA GLU A 133 12.79 -7.70 3.92
C GLU A 133 13.33 -8.59 2.79
N LEU A 134 13.03 -8.26 1.54
CA LEU A 134 13.49 -9.00 0.37
C LEU A 134 15.03 -8.96 0.21
N ALA A 135 15.68 -7.95 0.75
CA ALA A 135 17.14 -7.84 0.78
C ALA A 135 17.79 -8.60 1.97
N GLY A 136 16.98 -9.22 2.84
CA GLY A 136 17.45 -10.04 3.95
C GLY A 136 17.85 -9.26 5.21
N PHE A 137 17.56 -7.96 5.27
CA PHE A 137 17.93 -7.12 6.42
C PHE A 137 17.19 -7.46 7.72
N PHE A 138 16.09 -8.21 7.64
CA PHE A 138 15.32 -8.64 8.81
C PHE A 138 15.52 -10.12 9.19
N GLY A 139 16.49 -10.81 8.59
CA GLY A 139 16.80 -12.21 8.89
C GLY A 139 15.82 -13.22 8.26
N GLY A 140 16.23 -14.50 8.19
CA GLY A 140 15.46 -15.59 7.57
C GLY A 140 14.41 -16.24 8.49
N GLU A 141 14.39 -15.92 9.78
CA GLU A 141 13.46 -16.49 10.75
C GLU A 141 12.39 -15.46 11.17
N SER A 142 11.18 -15.72 10.67
CA SER A 142 9.95 -14.93 10.64
C SER A 142 9.40 -14.36 11.98
N ALA A 143 10.11 -14.45 13.12
CA ALA A 143 9.55 -14.12 14.43
C ALA A 143 9.57 -12.62 14.80
N THR A 144 10.48 -11.83 14.22
CA THR A 144 10.67 -10.39 14.57
C THR A 144 10.20 -9.42 13.49
N VAL A 145 9.80 -9.93 12.32
CA VAL A 145 9.35 -9.17 11.15
C VAL A 145 7.93 -8.58 11.33
N PRO A 146 6.92 -9.33 11.83
CA PRO A 146 5.57 -8.80 12.00
C PRO A 146 5.46 -7.60 12.97
N PRO A 147 6.19 -7.54 14.11
CA PRO A 147 6.13 -6.40 15.03
C PRO A 147 6.56 -5.05 14.43
N VAL A 148 7.54 -5.03 13.53
CA VAL A 148 8.05 -3.77 12.96
C VAL A 148 7.01 -3.12 12.05
N LEU A 149 6.48 -3.86 11.08
CA LEU A 149 5.46 -3.34 10.17
C LEU A 149 4.18 -2.94 10.92
N ALA A 150 3.76 -3.75 11.90
CA ALA A 150 2.59 -3.45 12.73
C ALA A 150 2.78 -2.16 13.54
N ALA A 151 3.95 -1.98 14.16
CA ALA A 151 4.27 -0.77 14.92
C ALA A 151 4.35 0.48 14.03
N MET A 152 5.03 0.39 12.88
CA MET A 152 5.11 1.51 11.92
C MET A 152 3.73 1.93 11.44
N THR A 153 2.88 0.97 11.07
CA THR A 153 1.52 1.25 10.61
C THR A 153 0.66 1.85 11.72
N THR A 154 0.78 1.34 12.95
CA THR A 154 0.08 1.89 14.13
C THR A 154 0.50 3.33 14.41
N ASN A 155 1.81 3.60 14.41
CA ASN A 155 2.35 4.93 14.67
C ASN A 155 1.88 5.93 13.61
N LEU A 156 1.86 5.52 12.33
CA LEU A 156 1.37 6.36 11.24
C LEU A 156 -0.14 6.65 11.39
N LEU A 157 -0.97 5.64 11.64
CA LEU A 157 -2.42 5.82 11.85
C LEU A 157 -2.71 6.77 13.03
N VAL A 158 -1.99 6.61 14.14
CA VAL A 158 -2.13 7.49 15.32
C VAL A 158 -1.70 8.92 15.00
N ALA A 159 -0.57 9.10 14.29
CA ALA A 159 -0.12 10.43 13.87
C ALA A 159 -1.10 11.10 12.89
N LEU A 160 -1.85 10.31 12.12
CA LEU A 160 -2.87 10.77 11.18
C LEU A 160 -4.25 11.01 11.83
N GLY A 161 -4.39 10.77 13.13
CA GLY A 161 -5.57 11.14 13.92
C GLY A 161 -6.43 9.97 14.43
N ASP A 162 -6.04 8.72 14.20
CA ASP A 162 -6.72 7.57 14.82
C ASP A 162 -6.31 7.40 16.28
N SER A 163 -7.07 6.62 17.06
CA SER A 163 -6.67 6.28 18.43
C SER A 163 -5.98 4.92 18.52
N PRO A 164 -4.99 4.74 19.43
CA PRO A 164 -4.34 3.45 19.63
C PRO A 164 -5.31 2.30 19.92
N GLU A 165 -6.40 2.57 20.64
CA GLU A 165 -7.45 1.59 20.98
C GLU A 165 -8.19 1.12 19.74
N ARG A 166 -8.58 2.05 18.86
CA ARG A 166 -9.30 1.75 17.62
C ARG A 166 -8.41 1.03 16.62
N VAL A 167 -7.14 1.43 16.50
CA VAL A 167 -6.17 0.71 15.66
C VAL A 167 -6.00 -0.74 16.14
N ARG A 168 -5.87 -0.99 17.45
CA ARG A 168 -5.80 -2.35 18.00
C ARG A 168 -7.07 -3.16 17.76
N GLN A 169 -8.24 -2.53 17.74
CA GLN A 169 -9.49 -3.20 17.37
C GLN A 169 -9.47 -3.61 15.90
N SER A 170 -9.08 -2.70 15.01
CA SER A 170 -8.96 -2.97 13.57
C SER A 170 -7.94 -4.08 13.26
N GLN A 171 -6.83 -4.13 14.00
CA GLN A 171 -5.85 -5.22 13.87
C GLN A 171 -6.43 -6.58 14.24
N ARG A 172 -7.25 -6.66 15.28
CA ARG A 172 -7.96 -7.91 15.64
C ARG A 172 -9.01 -8.28 14.61
N SER A 173 -9.76 -7.30 14.09
CA SER A 173 -10.73 -7.56 13.02
C SER A 173 -10.06 -8.05 11.72
N ALA A 174 -8.85 -7.57 11.44
CA ALA A 174 -8.11 -7.91 10.22
C ALA A 174 -7.45 -9.30 10.26
N PHE A 175 -6.99 -9.74 11.44
CA PHE A 175 -6.10 -10.92 11.57
C PHE A 175 -6.49 -11.91 12.68
N GLY A 176 -7.56 -11.63 13.43
CA GLY A 176 -8.08 -12.45 14.52
C GLY A 176 -9.17 -13.43 14.12
#